data_AF-A0A141RMV1-F1
#
_entry.id   AF-A0A141RMV1-F1
#
_cell.length_a   1.000
_cell.length_b   1.000
_cell.length_c   1.000
_cell.angle_alpha   90.00
_cell.angle_beta   90.00
_cell.angle_gamma   90.00
#
_symmetry.space_group_name_H-M   'P 1'
#
loop_
_entity.id
_entity.type
_entity.pdbx_description
1 polymer ?
#
loop_
_entity_poly.entity_id
_entity_poly.type
_entity_poly.pdbx_seq_one_letter_code
_entity_poly.pdbx_strand_id
1 'polypeptide(L)'
;MLDLFKAIGLGLVVLLPLANPLTTVALFLGLAGNMSSAERNRQSLMASVYVFAIMMVAYYAGQLVMDTFGISIPGLRIAGGLIVAFIGFRMLFPQQKAIDSPEAKSKSEELEDEPSANIAFVPLAMPSTAGPGTIAMIISSASTVRQSSTFADWVLMVAPPLIF
;
A
#
# COMPACT_ATOMS: atom_id res chain seq x y z
N MET A 1 2.55 -27.39 -3.01
CA MET A 1 2.52 -26.63 -4.29
C MET A 1 1.15 -26.04 -4.57
N LEU A 2 0.07 -26.83 -4.63
CA LEU A 2 -1.30 -26.29 -4.84
C LEU A 2 -1.70 -25.23 -3.81
N ASP A 3 -1.32 -25.42 -2.55
CA ASP A 3 -1.61 -24.48 -1.47
C ASP A 3 -0.88 -23.13 -1.62
N LEU A 4 0.33 -23.14 -2.21
CA LEU A 4 1.05 -21.92 -2.55
C LEU A 4 0.31 -21.14 -3.64
N PHE A 5 -0.15 -21.83 -4.69
CA PHE A 5 -0.94 -21.18 -5.74
C PHE A 5 -2.26 -20.61 -5.19
N LYS A 6 -2.93 -21.32 -4.28
CA LYS A 6 -4.13 -20.80 -3.61
C LYS A 6 -3.83 -19.57 -2.77
N ALA A 7 -2.76 -19.60 -1.98
CA ALA A 7 -2.35 -18.47 -1.15
C ALA A 7 -2.01 -17.24 -1.99
N ILE A 8 -1.26 -17.41 -3.09
CA ILE A 8 -0.94 -16.33 -4.03
C ILE A 8 -2.21 -15.79 -4.69
N GLY A 9 -3.08 -16.66 -5.19
CA GLY A 9 -4.33 -16.24 -5.83
C GLY A 9 -5.24 -15.44 -4.90
N LEU A 10 -5.44 -15.91 -3.66
CA LEU A 10 -6.21 -15.19 -2.65
C LEU A 10 -5.55 -13.85 -2.28
N GLY A 11 -4.22 -13.85 -2.11
CA GLY A 11 -3.45 -12.65 -1.81
C GLY A 11 -3.61 -11.57 -2.88
N LEU A 12 -3.47 -11.93 -4.16
CA LEU A 12 -3.62 -11.00 -5.28
C LEU A 12 -5.04 -10.45 -5.41
N VAL A 13 -6.08 -11.29 -5.22
CA VAL A 13 -7.48 -10.86 -5.24
C VAL A 13 -7.77 -9.80 -4.17
N VAL A 14 -7.17 -9.95 -3.00
CA VAL A 14 -7.31 -8.97 -1.91
C VAL A 14 -6.46 -7.72 -2.15
N LEU A 15 -5.22 -7.90 -2.60
CA LEU A 15 -4.25 -6.82 -2.70
C LEU A 15 -4.54 -5.88 -3.88
N LEU A 16 -4.93 -6.40 -5.03
CA LEU A 16 -5.02 -5.62 -6.27
C LEU A 16 -6.02 -4.44 -6.19
N PRO A 17 -7.23 -4.60 -5.62
CA PRO A 17 -8.13 -3.47 -5.39
C PRO A 17 -7.57 -2.43 -4.40
N LEU A 18 -6.83 -2.89 -3.38
CA LEU A 18 -6.31 -2.04 -2.30
C LEU A 18 -5.06 -1.26 -2.72
N ALA A 19 -4.15 -1.92 -3.43
CA ALA A 19 -2.97 -1.32 -4.03
C ALA A 19 -3.33 -0.29 -5.12
N ASN A 20 -4.52 -0.43 -5.70
CA ASN A 20 -5.10 0.47 -6.68
C ASN A 20 -4.07 0.96 -7.72
N PRO A 21 -3.56 0.03 -8.55
CA PRO A 21 -2.49 0.34 -9.50
C PRO A 21 -2.92 1.39 -10.53
N LEU A 22 -4.20 1.43 -10.89
CA LEU A 22 -4.74 2.39 -11.86
C LEU A 22 -4.61 3.84 -11.37
N THR A 23 -5.02 4.11 -10.13
CA THR A 23 -4.88 5.45 -9.55
C THR A 23 -3.42 5.80 -9.33
N THR A 24 -2.59 4.84 -8.90
CA THR A 24 -1.14 5.09 -8.71
C THR A 24 -0.46 5.44 -10.03
N VAL A 25 -0.79 4.75 -11.13
CA VAL A 25 -0.27 5.06 -12.47
C VAL A 25 -0.73 6.44 -12.94
N ALA A 26 -2.01 6.78 -12.76
CA ALA A 26 -2.52 8.10 -13.12
C ALA A 26 -1.85 9.22 -12.33
N LEU A 27 -1.61 9.00 -11.02
CA LEU A 27 -0.88 9.92 -10.16
C LEU A 27 0.58 10.07 -10.60
N PHE A 28 1.27 8.97 -10.89
CA PHE A 28 2.64 8.99 -11.40
C PHE A 28 2.74 9.77 -12.70
N LEU A 29 1.84 9.55 -13.66
CA LEU A 29 1.84 10.30 -14.92
C LEU A 29 1.60 11.80 -14.72
N GLY A 30 0.76 12.18 -13.75
CA GLY A 30 0.54 13.57 -13.40
C GLY A 30 1.74 14.26 -12.75
N LEU A 31 2.56 13.51 -11.99
CA LEU A 31 3.75 14.03 -11.30
C LEU A 31 5.02 13.96 -12.16
N ALA A 32 5.08 13.03 -13.12
CA ALA A 32 6.25 12.77 -13.94
C ALA A 32 6.42 13.73 -15.14
N GLY A 33 5.62 14.80 -15.23
CA GLY A 33 5.50 15.63 -16.44
C GLY A 33 6.80 16.22 -16.97
N ASN A 34 7.71 16.66 -16.09
CA ASN A 34 8.99 17.27 -16.46
C ASN A 34 10.19 16.32 -16.36
N MET A 35 9.97 15.04 -16.04
CA MET A 35 11.06 14.08 -15.81
C MET A 35 11.56 13.45 -17.11
N SER A 36 12.87 13.28 -17.23
CA SER A 36 13.47 12.47 -18.28
C SER A 36 13.04 10.99 -18.17
N SER A 37 13.14 10.23 -19.26
CA SER A 37 12.83 8.79 -19.24
C SER A 37 13.64 8.01 -18.21
N ALA A 38 14.90 8.41 -17.97
CA ALA A 38 15.77 7.78 -16.98
C ALA A 38 15.30 8.06 -15.54
N GLU A 39 14.93 9.30 -15.23
CA GLU A 39 14.37 9.68 -13.93
C GLU A 39 13.03 8.99 -13.68
N ARG A 40 12.15 8.95 -14.69
CA ARG A 40 10.86 8.25 -14.58
C ARG A 40 11.04 6.77 -14.22
N ASN A 41 11.97 6.09 -14.89
CA ASN A 41 12.24 4.68 -14.62
C ASN A 41 12.89 4.46 -13.24
N ARG A 42 13.75 5.38 -12.80
CA ARG A 42 14.33 5.35 -11.45
C ARG A 42 13.26 5.56 -10.38
N GLN A 43 12.37 6.53 -10.57
CA GLN A 43 11.29 6.85 -9.63
C GLN A 43 10.28 5.70 -9.53
N SER A 44 9.88 5.09 -10.65
CA SER A 44 8.98 3.93 -10.63
C SER A 44 9.63 2.73 -9.94
N LEU A 45 10.90 2.44 -10.21
CA LEU A 45 11.63 1.36 -9.54
C LEU A 45 11.72 1.59 -8.03
N MET A 46 12.09 2.80 -7.60
CA MET A 46 12.17 3.14 -6.18
C MET A 46 10.80 3.04 -5.51
N ALA A 47 9.72 3.46 -6.19
CA ALA A 47 8.37 3.33 -5.67
C ALA A 47 8.01 1.86 -5.44
N SER A 48 8.29 0.97 -6.41
CA SER A 48 8.09 -0.46 -6.28
C SER A 48 8.89 -1.07 -5.12
N VAL A 49 10.17 -0.68 -4.96
CA VAL A 49 11.02 -1.13 -3.86
C VAL A 49 10.45 -0.71 -2.51
N TYR A 50 10.00 0.55 -2.38
CA TYR A 50 9.40 1.03 -1.14
C TYR A 50 8.09 0.31 -0.82
N VAL A 51 7.20 0.15 -1.80
CA VAL A 51 5.95 -0.60 -1.65
C VAL A 51 6.23 -2.03 -1.17
N PHE A 52 7.14 -2.73 -1.84
CA PHE A 52 7.54 -4.09 -1.47
C PHE A 52 8.07 -4.14 -0.03
N ALA A 53 8.99 -3.24 0.34
CA ALA A 53 9.55 -3.19 1.69
C ALA A 53 8.47 -2.93 2.76
N ILE A 54 7.55 -2.00 2.51
CA ILE A 54 6.45 -1.68 3.43
C ILE A 54 5.52 -2.88 3.60
N MET A 55 5.14 -3.54 2.50
CA MET A 55 4.25 -4.71 2.54
C MET A 55 4.90 -5.90 3.27
N MET A 56 6.19 -6.14 3.03
CA MET A 56 6.98 -7.14 3.75
C MET A 56 7.01 -6.84 5.25
N VAL A 57 7.37 -5.62 5.64
CA VAL A 57 7.40 -5.21 7.06
C VAL A 57 6.02 -5.36 7.70
N ALA A 58 4.96 -4.90 7.03
CA ALA A 58 3.58 -5.05 7.53
C ALA A 58 3.22 -6.53 7.73
N TYR A 59 3.53 -7.41 6.78
CA TYR A 59 3.20 -8.83 6.86
C TYR A 59 3.90 -9.57 8.01
N TYR A 60 5.22 -9.37 8.16
CA TYR A 60 6.02 -10.11 9.14
C TYR A 60 6.04 -9.44 10.52
N ALA A 61 6.11 -8.11 10.60
CA ALA A 61 6.22 -7.38 11.86
C ALA A 61 4.87 -6.87 12.39
N GLY A 62 3.83 -6.81 11.56
CA GLY A 62 2.55 -6.22 11.96
C GLY A 62 1.86 -6.91 13.13
N GLN A 63 1.99 -8.22 13.26
CA GLN A 63 1.43 -8.96 14.40
C GLN A 63 2.12 -8.58 15.71
N LEU A 64 3.45 -8.44 15.71
CA LEU A 64 4.20 -7.97 16.88
C LEU A 64 3.72 -6.59 17.34
N VAL A 65 3.46 -5.69 16.39
CA VAL A 65 2.90 -4.36 16.67
C VAL A 65 1.52 -4.49 17.33
N MET A 66 0.63 -5.31 16.75
CA MET A 66 -0.70 -5.53 17.34
C MET A 66 -0.64 -6.04 18.78
N ASP A 67 0.20 -7.04 19.03
CA ASP A 67 0.35 -7.66 20.35
C ASP A 67 0.93 -6.66 21.37
N THR A 68 1.89 -5.83 20.95
CA THR A 68 2.51 -4.79 21.80
C THR A 68 1.49 -3.73 22.24
N PHE A 69 0.59 -3.32 21.33
CA PHE A 69 -0.42 -2.30 21.62
C PHE A 69 -1.76 -2.87 22.10
N GLY A 70 -1.88 -4.20 22.25
CA GLY A 70 -3.13 -4.86 22.66
C GLY A 70 -4.27 -4.71 21.65
N ILE A 71 -3.96 -4.55 20.35
CA ILE A 71 -4.95 -4.36 19.29
C ILE A 71 -5.49 -5.72 18.85
N SER A 72 -6.80 -5.90 18.95
CA SER A 72 -7.45 -7.13 18.49
C SER A 72 -7.58 -7.17 16.95
N ILE A 73 -7.51 -8.37 16.36
CA ILE A 73 -7.75 -8.56 14.91
C ILE A 73 -9.12 -8.01 14.48
N PRO A 74 -10.23 -8.22 15.23
CA PRO A 74 -11.50 -7.59 14.89
C PRO A 74 -11.44 -6.06 14.88
N GLY A 75 -10.77 -5.44 15.86
CA GLY A 75 -10.60 -3.99 15.92
C GLY A 75 -9.84 -3.44 14.71
N LEU A 76 -8.71 -4.08 14.36
CA LEU A 76 -7.93 -3.71 13.19
C LEU A 76 -8.73 -3.83 11.88
N ARG A 77 -9.55 -4.87 11.74
CA ARG A 77 -10.42 -5.05 10.58
C ARG A 77 -11.49 -3.98 10.46
N ILE A 78 -12.10 -3.57 11.57
CA ILE A 78 -13.08 -2.48 11.57
C ILE A 78 -12.40 -1.18 11.12
N ALA A 79 -11.27 -0.84 11.74
CA ALA A 79 -10.52 0.37 11.38
C ALA A 79 -10.06 0.34 9.91
N GLY A 80 -9.41 -0.73 9.48
CA GLY A 80 -8.96 -0.91 8.10
C GLY A 80 -10.12 -0.89 7.10
N GLY A 81 -11.22 -1.56 7.41
CA GLY A 81 -12.43 -1.58 6.59
C GLY A 81 -13.05 -0.20 6.43
N LEU A 82 -13.11 0.60 7.50
CA LEU A 82 -13.59 1.99 7.42
C LEU A 82 -12.69 2.85 6.53
N ILE A 83 -11.36 2.68 6.61
CA ILE A 83 -10.40 3.39 5.76
C ILE A 83 -10.61 2.99 4.28
N VAL A 84 -10.73 1.71 4.00
CA VAL A 84 -10.96 1.20 2.63
C VAL A 84 -12.30 1.69 2.08
N ALA A 85 -13.37 1.66 2.88
CA ALA A 85 -14.68 2.18 2.50
C ALA A 85 -14.61 3.69 2.20
N PHE A 86 -13.91 4.45 3.03
CA PHE A 86 -13.72 5.89 2.82
C PHE A 86 -12.93 6.19 1.54
N ILE A 87 -11.84 5.45 1.27
CA ILE A 87 -11.07 5.59 0.03
C ILE A 87 -11.94 5.24 -1.19
N GLY A 88 -12.65 4.11 -1.15
CA GLY A 88 -13.56 3.70 -2.22
C GLY A 88 -14.67 4.73 -2.47
N PHE A 89 -15.22 5.34 -1.42
CA PHE A 89 -16.22 6.41 -1.55
C PHE A 89 -15.64 7.65 -2.24
N ARG A 90 -14.41 8.07 -1.88
CA ARG A 90 -13.70 9.18 -2.57
C ARG A 90 -13.37 8.87 -4.03
N MET A 91 -13.25 7.60 -4.41
CA MET A 91 -13.05 7.22 -5.81
C MET A 91 -14.34 7.36 -6.65
N LEU A 92 -15.51 7.06 -6.07
CA LEU A 92 -16.81 7.23 -6.73
C LEU A 92 -17.21 8.71 -6.85
N PHE A 93 -16.84 9.50 -5.85
CA PHE A 93 -17.06 10.94 -5.83
C PHE A 93 -15.72 11.66 -5.69
N PRO A 94 -14.92 11.72 -6.78
CA PRO A 94 -13.67 12.46 -6.76
C PRO A 94 -13.97 13.89 -6.35
N GLN A 95 -13.45 14.30 -5.20
CA GLN A 95 -13.46 15.71 -4.85
C GLN A 95 -12.66 16.44 -5.94
N GLN A 96 -13.30 17.38 -6.65
CA GLN A 96 -12.59 18.27 -7.55
C GLN A 96 -11.43 18.86 -6.77
N LYS A 97 -10.21 18.68 -7.31
CA LYS A 97 -8.95 18.97 -6.64
C LYS A 97 -9.06 20.23 -5.78
N ALA A 98 -8.95 20.08 -4.46
CA ALA A 98 -8.46 21.16 -3.63
C ALA A 98 -6.96 21.30 -3.93
N ILE A 99 -6.64 21.89 -5.09
CA ILE A 99 -5.35 22.56 -5.30
C ILE A 99 -5.21 23.71 -4.26
N ASP A 100 -6.30 24.07 -3.56
CA ASP A 100 -6.35 25.11 -2.53
C ASP A 100 -6.40 24.62 -1.08
N SER A 101 -6.07 23.36 -0.76
CA SER A 101 -5.80 23.05 0.65
C SER A 101 -4.39 23.53 1.03
N PRO A 102 -4.20 24.20 2.18
CA PRO A 102 -2.88 24.67 2.62
C PRO A 102 -1.84 23.54 2.67
N GLU A 103 -2.29 22.32 2.95
CA GLU A 103 -1.44 21.11 3.02
C GLU A 103 -1.03 20.57 1.63
N ALA A 104 -1.88 20.75 0.62
CA ALA A 104 -1.54 20.41 -0.76
C ALA A 104 -0.61 21.46 -1.38
N LYS A 105 -0.84 22.76 -1.12
CA LYS A 105 0.06 23.85 -1.51
C LYS A 105 1.41 23.75 -0.81
N SER A 106 1.44 23.59 0.51
CA SER A 106 2.70 23.45 1.26
C SER A 106 3.52 22.25 0.77
N LYS A 107 2.88 21.12 0.40
CA LYS A 107 3.59 19.99 -0.19
C LYS A 107 4.01 20.23 -1.63
N SER A 108 3.20 20.91 -2.46
CA SER A 108 3.60 21.20 -3.84
C SER A 108 4.69 22.27 -3.90
N GLU A 109 4.65 23.28 -3.02
CA GLU A 109 5.69 24.28 -2.82
C GLU A 109 6.98 23.66 -2.22
N GLU A 110 6.89 22.75 -1.24
CA GLU A 110 8.07 21.97 -0.77
C GLU A 110 8.68 21.09 -1.87
N LEU A 111 7.84 20.51 -2.76
CA LEU A 111 8.31 19.70 -3.89
C LEU A 111 8.89 20.57 -5.03
N GLU A 112 8.50 21.85 -5.12
CA GLU A 112 8.99 22.81 -6.12
C GLU A 112 10.31 23.47 -5.70
N ASP A 113 10.55 23.68 -4.40
CA ASP A 113 11.79 24.25 -3.87
C ASP A 113 12.93 23.22 -3.66
N GLU A 114 12.61 21.92 -3.65
CA GLU A 114 13.59 20.83 -3.57
C GLU A 114 13.76 20.15 -4.93
N PRO A 115 14.89 20.31 -5.64
CA PRO A 115 15.14 19.67 -6.95
C PRO A 115 15.29 18.13 -6.87
N SER A 116 14.89 17.51 -5.76
CA SER A 116 15.15 16.11 -5.43
C SER A 116 14.00 15.38 -4.73
N ALA A 117 12.83 16.01 -4.56
CA ALA A 117 11.79 15.41 -3.73
C ALA A 117 11.25 14.11 -4.38
N ASN A 118 11.64 12.99 -3.77
CA ASN A 118 11.54 11.65 -4.31
C ASN A 118 10.08 11.17 -4.33
N ILE A 119 9.36 11.47 -5.43
CA ILE A 119 7.95 11.09 -5.62
C ILE A 119 7.69 9.60 -5.40
N ALA A 120 8.74 8.78 -5.56
CA ALA A 120 8.73 7.35 -5.27
C ALA A 120 8.20 7.00 -3.88
N PHE A 121 8.62 7.72 -2.83
CA PHE A 121 8.18 7.42 -1.47
C PHE A 121 6.85 8.10 -1.17
N VAL A 122 6.77 9.42 -1.38
CA VAL A 122 5.55 10.21 -1.23
C VAL A 122 5.27 10.96 -2.53
N PRO A 123 4.08 10.82 -3.15
CA PRO A 123 2.90 10.09 -2.68
C PRO A 123 2.76 8.64 -3.19
N LEU A 124 3.69 8.15 -4.03
CA LEU A 124 3.50 6.89 -4.78
C LEU A 124 3.47 5.66 -3.88
N ALA A 125 4.54 5.40 -3.13
CA ALA A 125 4.55 4.26 -2.21
C ALA A 125 3.57 4.49 -1.05
N MET A 126 3.64 5.66 -0.41
CA MET A 126 2.70 6.09 0.61
C MET A 126 2.14 7.49 0.32
N PRO A 127 0.82 7.71 0.45
CA PRO A 127 -0.20 6.75 0.86
C PRO A 127 -0.85 5.98 -0.32
N SER A 128 -0.44 6.19 -1.58
CA SER A 128 -1.22 5.72 -2.75
C SER A 128 -1.33 4.19 -2.83
N THR A 129 -0.21 3.46 -2.78
CA THR A 129 -0.22 1.99 -2.92
C THR A 129 -0.19 1.26 -1.58
N ALA A 130 0.80 1.54 -0.74
CA ALA A 130 0.94 0.98 0.60
C ALA A 130 0.25 1.87 1.64
N GLY A 131 -0.99 2.26 1.35
CA GLY A 131 -1.79 3.10 2.23
C GLY A 131 -2.23 2.39 3.53
N PRO A 132 -2.80 3.13 4.48
CA PRO A 132 -3.23 2.58 5.77
C PRO A 132 -4.27 1.45 5.65
N GLY A 133 -5.16 1.51 4.65
CA GLY A 133 -6.11 0.44 4.36
C GLY A 133 -5.43 -0.84 3.88
N THR A 134 -4.47 -0.72 2.95
CA THR A 134 -3.66 -1.84 2.45
C THR A 134 -2.84 -2.48 3.58
N ILE A 135 -2.16 -1.67 4.40
CA ILE A 135 -1.37 -2.14 5.55
C ILE A 135 -2.27 -2.88 6.55
N ALA A 136 -3.40 -2.29 6.96
CA ALA A 136 -4.33 -2.92 7.89
C ALA A 136 -4.85 -4.27 7.37
N MET A 137 -5.14 -4.35 6.07
CA MET A 137 -5.58 -5.60 5.46
C MET A 137 -4.49 -6.66 5.41
N ILE A 138 -3.25 -6.31 5.06
CA ILE A 138 -2.11 -7.23 5.06
C ILE A 138 -1.90 -7.80 6.45
N ILE A 139 -1.84 -6.95 7.47
CA ILE A 139 -1.65 -7.38 8.86
C ILE A 139 -2.80 -8.29 9.31
N SER A 140 -4.05 -7.87 9.08
CA SER A 140 -5.23 -8.67 9.41
C SER A 140 -5.19 -10.05 8.73
N SER A 141 -4.89 -10.09 7.43
CA SER A 141 -4.86 -11.34 6.65
C SER A 141 -3.76 -12.26 7.15
N ALA A 142 -2.56 -11.72 7.38
CA ALA A 142 -1.42 -12.47 7.89
C ALA A 142 -1.71 -13.09 9.28
N SER A 143 -2.27 -12.30 10.21
CA SER A 143 -2.64 -12.79 11.54
C SER A 143 -3.75 -13.83 11.52
N THR A 144 -4.72 -13.68 10.62
CA THR A 144 -5.84 -14.64 10.47
C THR A 144 -5.37 -15.99 9.98
N VAL A 145 -4.58 -15.98 8.91
CA VAL A 145 -4.12 -17.22 8.27
C VAL A 145 -3.15 -17.98 9.16
N ARG A 146 -2.34 -17.28 9.97
CA ARG A 146 -1.49 -17.88 11.00
C ARG A 146 -2.31 -18.55 12.11
N GLN A 147 -3.44 -17.97 12.53
CA GLN A 147 -4.29 -18.58 13.56
C GLN A 147 -5.12 -19.76 13.04
N SER A 148 -5.60 -19.70 11.79
CA SER A 148 -6.51 -20.71 11.24
C SER A 148 -5.81 -21.99 10.73
N SER A 149 -4.47 -22.10 10.84
CA SER A 149 -3.65 -23.25 10.39
C SER A 149 -4.00 -23.76 8.98
N THR A 150 -4.46 -22.87 8.11
CA THR A 150 -5.07 -23.24 6.82
C THR A 150 -4.01 -23.60 5.77
N PHE A 151 -2.82 -23.02 5.88
CA PHE A 151 -1.69 -23.32 5.00
C PHE A 151 -0.48 -23.72 5.84
N ALA A 152 0.41 -24.53 5.26
CA ALA A 152 1.67 -24.90 5.88
C ALA A 152 2.57 -23.67 6.11
N ASP A 153 3.37 -23.68 7.17
CA ASP A 153 4.20 -22.54 7.58
C ASP A 153 5.15 -22.05 6.47
N TRP A 154 5.73 -22.96 5.71
CA TRP A 154 6.60 -22.60 4.59
C TRP A 154 5.86 -21.83 3.48
N VAL A 155 4.57 -22.12 3.27
CA VAL A 155 3.73 -21.37 2.32
C VAL A 155 3.50 -19.97 2.85
N LEU A 156 3.26 -19.81 4.14
CA LEU A 156 3.08 -18.50 4.78
C LEU A 156 4.37 -17.66 4.77
N MET A 157 5.53 -18.31 4.80
CA MET A 157 6.81 -17.62 4.66
C MET A 157 7.13 -17.22 3.22
N VAL A 158 6.76 -18.03 2.22
CA VAL A 158 7.18 -17.83 0.81
C VAL A 158 6.14 -17.08 -0.03
N ALA A 159 4.86 -17.16 0.31
CA ALA A 159 3.81 -16.50 -0.47
C ALA A 159 3.92 -14.95 -0.50
N PRO A 160 4.21 -14.24 0.60
CA PRO A 160 4.20 -12.77 0.58
C PRO A 160 5.20 -12.14 -0.39
N PRO A 161 6.49 -12.56 -0.45
CA PRO A 161 7.43 -12.08 -1.46
C PRO A 161 7.01 -12.33 -2.91
N LEU A 162 6.12 -13.29 -3.16
CA LEU A 162 5.60 -13.60 -4.50
C LEU A 162 4.31 -12.83 -4.82
N ILE A 163 3.63 -12.30 -3.80
CA ILE A 163 2.39 -11.53 -3.94
C ILE A 163 2.69 -10.03 -4.12
N PHE A 164 3.67 -9.51 -3.37
CA PHE A 164 4.06 -8.09 -3.35
C PHE A 164 4.99 -7.75 -4.51
#